data_AF-A0A1V4SH15-F1
#
_entry.id   AF-A0A1V4SH15-F1
#
_cell.length_a   1.000
_cell.length_b   1.000
_cell.length_c   1.000
_cell.angle_alpha   90.00
_cell.angle_beta   90.00
_cell.angle_gamma   90.00
#
_symmetry.space_group_name_H-M   'P 1'
#
loop_
_entity.id
_entity.type
_entity.pdbx_description
1 polymer ?
#
loop_
_entity_poly.entity_id
_entity_poly.type
_entity_poly.pdbx_seq_one_letter_code
_entity_poly.pdbx_strand_id
1 'polypeptide(L)'
;MREKDIIGAINGIHVNPSVKAKVLELGSHRQKPKTRTYRWKSVAAVTLALLFCSLNFGMPFLHDRSKSDPLFDGFAIRTYAASGEEIALSANAVIPLKEYSPLMSSVPGIPFIMPAIGIEADEIHVSVDKGALLTWKAPDGIVEDKGNTYECKADETIYWSPLSKDGTLAKQGKVIVSALKNGKERIRAEIAINQTGNSKYSAEVYSLISKPEKVNRENLKFIIDTDGSYTGFSNLSANYKIQEAENDGYLVTQDLEVIANKNVWDNFVKASLRKENAGIRIVKFYTESADSPYFSDLFYNDGYFYLFDSSSKSQVKQPYLYLKTLEGRFGDPLRDSGAIVLTNDAALTFDMVMKSIYSSNLNSIKDISPFQIVMFK
;
A
#
# COMPACT_ATOMS: atom_id res chain seq x y z
N MET A 1 -6.31 26.14 46.32
CA MET A 1 -5.38 25.00 46.16
C MET A 1 -3.99 25.59 46.00
N ARG A 2 -3.04 25.25 46.88
CA ARG A 2 -1.74 25.93 46.99
C ARG A 2 -0.68 25.14 46.21
N GLU A 3 0.35 25.81 45.71
CA GLU A 3 1.45 25.31 44.85
C GLU A 3 2.11 23.99 45.30
N LYS A 4 1.97 23.61 46.58
CA LYS A 4 2.43 22.33 47.14
C LYS A 4 1.62 21.12 46.66
N ASP A 5 0.38 21.31 46.23
CA ASP A 5 -0.52 20.24 45.77
C ASP A 5 -0.19 19.80 44.32
N ILE A 6 0.57 20.61 43.56
CA ILE A 6 1.04 20.30 42.20
C ILE A 6 2.36 19.52 42.22
N ILE A 7 3.19 19.74 43.24
CA ILE A 7 4.50 19.06 43.39
C ILE A 7 4.32 17.57 43.76
N GLY A 8 3.20 17.21 44.42
CA GLY A 8 2.90 15.83 44.79
C GLY A 8 2.61 14.89 43.60
N ALA A 9 2.11 15.41 42.48
CA ALA A 9 1.78 14.60 41.30
C ALA A 9 2.97 14.32 40.37
N ILE A 10 4.10 15.02 40.56
CA ILE A 10 5.30 14.92 39.71
C ILE A 10 6.34 13.92 40.29
N ASN A 11 6.12 13.40 41.50
CA ASN A 11 7.06 12.47 42.15
C ASN A 11 6.87 10.98 41.78
N GLY A 12 6.01 10.66 40.81
CA GLY A 12 5.79 9.29 40.35
C GLY A 12 6.61 8.85 39.13
N ILE A 13 7.26 9.78 38.42
CA ILE A 13 8.00 9.47 37.20
C ILE A 13 9.48 9.74 37.45
N HIS A 14 10.26 8.66 37.61
CA HIS A 14 11.71 8.73 37.69
C HIS A 14 12.30 9.07 36.31
N VAL A 15 12.44 10.37 36.03
CA VAL A 15 13.18 10.87 34.87
C VAL A 15 14.61 11.23 35.28
N ASN A 16 15.57 10.89 34.43
CA ASN A 16 16.99 11.21 34.58
C ASN A 16 17.21 12.71 34.87
N PRO A 17 17.98 13.10 35.91
CA PRO A 17 18.23 14.50 36.28
C PRO A 17 18.72 15.40 35.15
N SER A 18 19.43 14.86 34.15
CA SER A 18 19.94 15.62 33.01
C SER A 18 18.83 16.12 32.07
N VAL A 19 17.70 15.39 31.99
CA VAL A 19 16.54 15.76 31.15
C VAL A 19 15.74 16.86 31.84
N LYS A 20 15.61 16.81 33.17
CA LYS A 20 14.88 17.81 33.97
C LYS A 20 15.53 19.20 33.90
N ALA A 21 16.87 19.25 33.90
CA ALA A 21 17.61 20.51 33.78
C ALA A 21 17.44 21.17 32.41
N LYS A 22 17.35 20.37 31.32
CA LYS A 22 17.26 20.87 29.95
C LYS A 22 15.86 21.41 29.58
N VAL A 23 14.82 20.85 30.20
CA VAL A 23 13.43 21.35 30.08
C VAL A 23 13.25 22.72 30.76
N LEU A 24 13.99 22.99 31.84
CA LEU A 24 13.98 24.29 32.53
C LEU A 24 14.71 25.39 31.72
N GLU A 25 15.75 25.04 30.96
CA GLU A 25 16.49 25.98 30.09
C GLU A 25 15.69 26.42 28.85
N LEU A 26 14.90 25.52 28.28
CA LEU A 26 14.03 25.81 27.11
C LEU A 26 12.87 26.76 27.44
N GLY A 27 12.55 26.96 28.73
CA GLY A 27 11.54 27.90 29.20
C GLY A 27 12.02 29.35 29.38
N SER A 28 13.33 29.63 29.30
CA SER A 28 13.91 30.93 29.64
C SER A 28 14.45 31.70 28.43
N HIS A 29 13.61 32.00 27.44
CA HIS A 29 13.83 33.11 26.51
C HIS A 29 12.53 33.92 26.32
N ARG A 30 12.17 34.70 27.34
CA ARG A 30 11.27 35.85 27.18
C ARG A 30 12.09 37.08 26.82
N GLN A 31 11.91 37.60 25.61
CA GLN A 31 12.27 38.99 25.32
C GLN A 31 11.39 39.93 26.16
N LYS A 32 12.05 40.85 26.87
CA LYS A 32 11.43 41.90 27.68
C LYS A 32 10.63 42.88 26.80
N PRO A 33 9.39 43.25 27.16
CA PRO A 33 8.72 44.36 26.49
C PRO A 33 9.27 45.70 26.99
N LYS A 34 9.64 46.59 26.06
CA LYS A 34 9.86 48.02 26.34
C LYS A 34 8.49 48.70 26.44
N THR A 35 8.20 49.28 27.59
CA THR A 35 7.02 50.10 27.85
C THR A 35 7.18 51.53 27.32
N ARG A 36 6.18 52.06 26.61
CA ARG A 36 5.81 53.49 26.67
C ARG A 36 4.33 53.73 26.31
N THR A 37 3.53 53.82 27.37
CA THR A 37 2.39 54.71 27.69
C THR A 37 1.37 55.22 26.65
N TYR A 38 0.12 55.31 27.17
CA TYR A 38 -1.08 56.10 26.76
C TYR A 38 -1.99 55.47 25.68
N ARG A 39 -3.34 55.43 25.77
CA ARG A 39 -4.35 55.86 26.78
C ARG A 39 -5.73 55.30 26.36
N TRP A 40 -6.63 55.15 27.35
CA TRP A 40 -8.12 55.13 27.32
C TRP A 40 -8.92 53.81 27.15
N LYS A 41 -9.56 53.41 28.29
CA LYS A 41 -11.02 53.21 28.54
C LYS A 41 -11.84 52.56 27.40
N SER A 42 -12.65 51.51 27.56
CA SER A 42 -13.43 51.05 28.71
C SER A 42 -14.22 49.76 28.35
N VAL A 43 -14.50 48.94 29.39
CA VAL A 43 -15.73 48.16 29.63
C VAL A 43 -15.97 46.81 28.90
N ALA A 44 -15.90 45.77 29.75
CA ALA A 44 -16.78 44.59 29.92
C ALA A 44 -17.20 43.72 28.71
N ALA A 45 -16.93 42.41 28.82
CA ALA A 45 -17.97 41.43 29.14
C ALA A 45 -17.35 40.06 29.48
N VAL A 46 -17.91 39.44 30.51
CA VAL A 46 -17.62 38.12 31.09
C VAL A 46 -18.62 37.12 30.51
N THR A 47 -18.16 35.92 30.13
CA THR A 47 -18.88 34.62 30.25
C THR A 47 -17.89 33.54 29.82
N LEU A 48 -17.34 32.64 30.65
CA LEU A 48 -17.91 31.71 31.63
C LEU A 48 -19.04 30.83 31.07
N ALA A 49 -18.65 29.70 30.51
CA ALA A 49 -19.44 28.47 30.53
C ALA A 49 -18.52 27.34 31.01
N LEU A 50 -18.48 27.17 32.34
CA LEU A 50 -18.14 25.93 33.00
C LEU A 50 -19.31 24.95 32.82
N LEU A 51 -18.98 23.65 32.89
CA LEU A 51 -19.82 22.57 33.46
C LEU A 51 -21.02 22.14 32.58
N PHE A 52 -21.14 20.87 32.15
CA PHE A 52 -21.25 19.68 33.00
C PHE A 52 -21.10 18.37 32.19
N CYS A 53 -20.33 17.44 32.76
CA CYS A 53 -20.56 15.99 32.89
C CYS A 53 -21.21 15.18 31.76
N SER A 54 -20.46 14.18 31.27
CA SER A 54 -20.61 12.78 31.71
C SER A 54 -19.37 12.01 31.23
N LEU A 55 -18.57 11.41 32.12
CA LEU A 55 -18.80 10.04 32.58
C LEU A 55 -19.42 9.15 31.50
N ASN A 56 -18.68 8.99 30.41
CA ASN A 56 -18.65 7.77 29.62
C ASN A 56 -17.17 7.49 29.29
N PHE A 57 -16.37 7.17 30.32
CA PHE A 57 -15.33 6.17 30.11
C PHE A 57 -16.08 4.86 29.92
N GLY A 58 -16.59 4.68 28.69
CA GLY A 58 -16.96 3.37 28.23
C GLY A 58 -15.75 2.48 28.46
N MET A 59 -16.01 1.29 28.98
CA MET A 59 -15.24 0.12 28.59
C MET A 59 -14.89 0.23 27.10
N PRO A 60 -13.81 -0.41 26.61
CA PRO A 60 -13.66 -0.62 25.19
C PRO A 60 -14.80 -1.57 24.76
N PHE A 61 -16.01 -1.02 24.59
CA PHE A 61 -16.99 -1.50 23.66
C PHE A 61 -16.24 -1.44 22.34
N LEU A 62 -15.83 -2.63 21.91
CA LEU A 62 -15.87 -3.11 20.53
C LEU A 62 -16.44 -2.04 19.59
N HIS A 63 -15.64 -1.03 19.29
CA HIS A 63 -15.90 -0.19 18.14
C HIS A 63 -15.49 -1.07 17.00
N ASP A 64 -16.47 -1.31 16.14
CA ASP A 64 -16.32 -1.98 14.87
C ASP A 64 -15.00 -1.50 14.25
N ARG A 65 -14.07 -2.44 14.05
CA ARG A 65 -12.84 -2.19 13.30
C ARG A 65 -13.30 -1.79 11.91
N SER A 66 -13.54 -0.50 11.68
CA SER A 66 -13.67 0.02 10.33
C SER A 66 -12.35 -0.33 9.66
N LYS A 67 -12.43 -1.31 8.76
CA LYS A 67 -11.29 -1.80 8.00
C LYS A 67 -10.80 -0.62 7.18
N SER A 68 -9.80 0.08 7.69
CA SER A 68 -8.99 0.99 6.89
C SER A 68 -8.28 0.16 5.83
N ASP A 69 -8.47 0.49 4.55
CA ASP A 69 -7.85 -0.25 3.46
C ASP A 69 -6.32 -0.30 3.66
N PRO A 70 -5.70 -1.49 3.69
CA PRO A 70 -4.28 -1.64 3.96
C PRO A 70 -3.44 -1.01 2.83
N LEU A 71 -2.25 -0.50 3.17
CA LEU A 71 -1.34 0.09 2.18
C LEU A 71 -1.05 -0.88 1.03
N PHE A 72 -0.81 -2.17 1.34
CA PHE A 72 -0.69 -3.32 0.42
C PHE A 72 -0.72 -4.63 1.24
N ASP A 73 -1.28 -5.75 0.75
CA ASP A 73 -1.18 -7.12 1.33
C ASP A 73 -1.17 -7.19 2.88
N GLY A 74 -2.04 -6.42 3.56
CA GLY A 74 -2.16 -6.43 5.01
C GLY A 74 -1.13 -5.60 5.81
N PHE A 75 -0.20 -4.87 5.16
CA PHE A 75 0.67 -3.91 5.84
C PHE A 75 -0.04 -2.57 6.03
N ALA A 76 -0.29 -2.16 7.27
CA ALA A 76 -0.86 -0.84 7.59
C ALA A 76 -0.17 -0.24 8.82
N ILE A 77 0.59 0.85 8.62
CA ILE A 77 1.10 1.63 9.75
C ILE A 77 0.01 2.61 10.14
N ARG A 78 -0.40 2.57 11.41
CA ARG A 78 -1.47 3.42 11.92
C ARG A 78 -0.94 4.44 12.91
N THR A 79 -1.62 5.57 12.98
CA THR A 79 -1.32 6.65 13.90
C THR A 79 -2.62 7.34 14.30
N TYR A 80 -2.56 8.32 15.21
CA TYR A 80 -3.76 9.05 15.64
C TYR A 80 -3.78 10.47 15.07
N ALA A 81 -4.88 10.79 14.40
CA ALA A 81 -5.21 12.14 13.98
C ALA A 81 -5.41 13.07 15.17
N ALA A 82 -5.42 14.38 14.91
CA ALA A 82 -5.76 15.38 15.92
C ALA A 82 -7.14 15.19 16.56
N SER A 83 -8.10 14.61 15.85
CA SER A 83 -9.43 14.24 16.36
C SER A 83 -9.40 13.06 17.35
N GLY A 84 -8.28 12.36 17.48
CA GLY A 84 -8.19 11.10 18.25
C GLY A 84 -8.61 9.86 17.45
N GLU A 85 -8.96 10.04 16.18
CA GLU A 85 -9.25 8.95 15.25
C GLU A 85 -7.96 8.25 14.83
N GLU A 86 -7.99 6.91 14.78
CA GLU A 86 -6.91 6.12 14.22
C GLU A 86 -6.94 6.22 12.70
N ILE A 87 -5.83 6.63 12.09
CA ILE A 87 -5.69 6.77 10.63
C ILE A 87 -4.60 5.82 10.14
N ALA A 88 -4.94 5.04 9.11
CA ALA A 88 -3.97 4.30 8.32
C ALA A 88 -3.18 5.26 7.43
N LEU A 89 -1.86 5.18 7.50
CA LEU A 89 -0.98 5.88 6.56
C LEU A 89 -1.18 5.27 5.16
N SER A 90 -1.19 6.08 4.10
CA SER A 90 -1.12 5.60 2.70
C SER A 90 0.03 6.32 1.97
N ALA A 91 0.53 5.77 0.86
CA ALA A 91 1.61 6.41 0.11
C ALA A 91 1.20 7.81 -0.34
N ASN A 92 2.07 8.80 -0.14
CA ASN A 92 1.83 10.23 -0.38
C ASN A 92 0.69 10.85 0.45
N ALA A 93 0.25 10.19 1.52
CA ALA A 93 -0.67 10.82 2.48
C ALA A 93 0.09 11.75 3.41
N VAL A 94 -0.38 12.99 3.48
CA VAL A 94 -0.02 13.94 4.54
C VAL A 94 -1.04 13.79 5.65
N ILE A 95 -0.61 13.29 6.81
CA ILE A 95 -1.49 13.13 7.97
C ILE A 95 -1.22 14.26 8.98
N PRO A 96 -2.21 15.13 9.25
CA PRO A 96 -2.15 16.03 10.39
C PRO A 96 -2.31 15.20 11.67
N LEU A 97 -1.19 14.99 12.37
CA LEU A 97 -1.16 14.26 13.62
C LEU A 97 -1.70 15.12 14.76
N LYS A 98 -2.20 14.46 15.82
CA LYS A 98 -2.56 15.17 17.04
C LYS A 98 -1.40 16.00 17.53
N GLU A 99 -1.71 17.18 18.02
CA GLU A 99 -0.74 18.08 18.63
C GLU A 99 0.08 17.29 19.65
N TYR A 100 1.31 16.98 19.28
CA TYR A 100 2.30 16.43 20.19
C TYR A 100 3.26 17.56 20.53
N SER A 101 3.21 17.98 21.79
CA SER A 101 4.25 18.81 22.39
C SER A 101 4.98 17.96 23.44
N PRO A 102 6.31 18.06 23.54
CA PRO A 102 7.05 17.44 24.63
C PRO A 102 6.59 17.87 26.04
N LEU A 103 5.77 18.92 26.14
CA LEU A 103 5.16 19.41 27.37
C LEU A 103 3.80 18.77 27.69
N MET A 104 3.25 17.94 26.80
CA MET A 104 2.00 17.22 27.05
C MET A 104 2.29 15.93 27.83
N SER A 105 1.64 15.78 29.00
CA SER A 105 1.89 14.68 29.94
C SER A 105 1.12 13.39 29.62
N SER A 106 0.37 13.33 28.53
CA SER A 106 -0.56 12.23 28.24
C SER A 106 -0.01 11.16 27.30
N VAL A 107 1.01 11.47 26.49
CA VAL A 107 1.71 10.51 25.61
C VAL A 107 3.17 10.93 25.44
N PRO A 108 4.14 9.99 25.40
CA PRO A 108 5.57 10.32 25.37
C PRO A 108 6.11 10.66 23.97
N GLY A 109 5.28 10.57 22.94
CA GLY A 109 5.66 10.83 21.56
C GLY A 109 4.48 10.74 20.60
N ILE A 110 4.80 10.83 19.31
CA ILE A 110 3.89 10.52 18.21
C ILE A 110 3.73 9.00 18.13
N PRO A 111 2.52 8.45 18.36
CA PRO A 111 2.29 7.03 18.29
C PRO A 111 2.32 6.52 16.84
N PHE A 112 3.09 5.47 16.63
CA PHE A 112 3.00 4.60 15.46
C PHE A 112 2.63 3.21 15.95
N ILE A 113 1.48 2.73 15.50
CA ILE A 113 1.04 1.36 15.78
C ILE A 113 1.60 0.49 14.66
N MET A 114 2.45 -0.45 15.04
CA MET A 114 3.03 -1.41 14.13
C MET A 114 1.96 -2.42 13.72
N PRO A 115 1.88 -2.81 12.45
CA PRO A 115 0.81 -3.68 11.98
C PRO A 115 0.84 -5.04 12.68
N ALA A 116 -0.34 -5.66 12.80
CA ALA A 116 -0.46 -7.10 12.89
C ALA A 116 0.19 -7.70 11.63
N ILE A 117 1.09 -8.66 11.82
CA ILE A 117 1.78 -9.35 10.73
C ILE A 117 0.75 -10.24 10.01
N GLY A 118 0.06 -9.70 9.00
CA GLY A 118 -0.69 -10.47 7.99
C GLY A 118 0.19 -10.96 6.83
N ILE A 119 1.48 -10.69 6.94
CA ILE A 119 2.54 -10.90 5.96
C ILE A 119 3.37 -12.04 6.50
N GLU A 120 4.01 -12.85 5.67
CA GLU A 120 4.98 -13.83 6.14
C GLU A 120 6.28 -13.18 6.68
N ALA A 121 6.22 -12.01 7.32
CA ALA A 121 7.34 -11.33 7.95
C ALA A 121 7.52 -11.85 9.38
N ASP A 122 8.74 -12.18 9.77
CA ASP A 122 9.03 -12.69 11.12
C ASP A 122 9.49 -11.56 12.05
N GLU A 123 9.94 -10.43 11.49
CA GLU A 123 10.60 -9.32 12.20
C GLU A 123 10.14 -7.95 11.65
N ILE A 124 9.97 -6.97 12.54
CA ILE A 124 9.73 -5.57 12.19
C ILE A 124 10.82 -4.70 12.83
N HIS A 125 11.57 -3.98 12.00
CA HIS A 125 12.61 -3.06 12.41
C HIS A 125 12.18 -1.62 12.17
N VAL A 126 12.36 -0.78 13.17
CA VAL A 126 12.05 0.65 13.09
C VAL A 126 13.31 1.42 13.39
N SER A 127 13.62 2.42 12.57
CA SER A 127 14.76 3.29 12.77
C SER A 127 14.43 4.74 12.52
N VAL A 128 15.17 5.63 13.18
CA VAL A 128 15.00 7.08 13.10
C VAL A 128 16.34 7.77 12.90
N ASP A 129 16.36 8.81 12.06
CA ASP A 129 17.56 9.61 11.84
C ASP A 129 17.74 10.69 12.93
N LYS A 130 16.64 11.20 13.48
CA LYS A 130 16.55 12.28 14.46
C LYS A 130 15.42 12.03 15.45
N GLY A 131 15.62 12.46 16.69
CA GLY A 131 14.72 12.15 17.80
C GLY A 131 15.06 10.80 18.43
N ALA A 132 14.09 10.18 19.07
CA ALA A 132 14.22 8.86 19.70
C ALA A 132 12.94 8.04 19.57
N LEU A 133 13.09 6.72 19.56
CA LEU A 133 12.02 5.74 19.66
C LEU A 133 11.79 5.39 21.13
N LEU A 134 10.53 5.37 21.54
CA LEU A 134 10.10 5.06 22.90
C LEU A 134 9.01 3.98 22.87
N THR A 135 8.91 3.19 23.93
CA THR A 135 7.72 2.37 24.22
C THR A 135 7.07 2.83 25.50
N TRP A 136 5.75 2.67 25.60
CA TRP A 136 4.99 3.10 26.77
C TRP A 136 3.98 2.04 27.19
N LYS A 137 4.05 1.62 28.46
CA LYS A 137 3.08 0.71 29.06
C LYS A 137 1.99 1.52 29.74
N ALA A 138 0.96 1.91 29.01
CA ALA A 138 -0.22 2.46 29.65
C ALA A 138 -0.97 1.34 30.43
N PRO A 139 -1.53 1.60 31.62
CA PRO A 139 -1.56 2.87 32.35
C PRO A 139 -0.42 3.04 33.39
N ASP A 140 0.52 2.09 33.51
CA ASP A 140 1.55 2.11 34.57
C ASP A 140 2.54 3.30 34.45
N GLY A 141 2.55 3.96 33.30
CA GLY A 141 3.29 5.21 33.09
C GLY A 141 4.76 5.01 32.73
N ILE A 142 5.22 3.77 32.57
CA ILE A 142 6.63 3.46 32.32
C ILE A 142 6.95 3.71 30.84
N VAL A 143 7.78 4.74 30.61
CA VAL A 143 8.36 5.07 29.31
C VAL A 143 9.76 4.49 29.22
N GLU A 144 10.00 3.65 28.22
CA GLU A 144 11.33 3.06 27.96
C GLU A 144 11.91 3.69 26.69
N ASP A 145 13.15 4.19 26.79
CA ASP A 145 13.93 4.70 25.66
C ASP A 145 14.54 3.53 24.88
N LYS A 146 14.26 3.45 23.58
CA LYS A 146 14.78 2.42 22.66
C LYS A 146 15.88 2.97 21.74
N GLY A 147 16.23 4.25 21.85
CA GLY A 147 17.24 4.91 21.02
C GLY A 147 16.76 5.12 19.59
N ASN A 148 17.66 4.91 18.62
CA ASN A 148 17.39 5.24 17.23
C ASN A 148 16.93 4.04 16.39
N THR A 149 16.97 2.83 16.94
CA THR A 149 16.60 1.59 16.25
C THR A 149 15.92 0.65 17.23
N TYR A 150 14.80 0.05 16.83
CA TYR A 150 14.05 -0.87 17.67
C TYR A 150 13.46 -1.99 16.84
N GLU A 151 13.61 -3.23 17.31
CA GLU A 151 12.88 -4.38 16.81
C GLU A 151 11.57 -4.48 17.60
N CYS A 152 10.45 -4.33 16.91
CA CYS A 152 9.13 -4.28 17.52
C CYS A 152 8.30 -5.53 17.18
N LYS A 153 7.36 -5.83 18.06
CA LYS A 153 6.37 -6.89 17.84
C LYS A 153 5.20 -6.38 17.03
N ALA A 154 4.49 -7.32 16.40
CA ALA A 154 3.19 -7.06 15.79
C ALA A 154 2.23 -6.39 16.80
N ASP A 155 1.46 -5.41 16.34
CA ASP A 155 0.53 -4.60 17.15
C ASP A 155 1.17 -3.80 18.31
N GLU A 156 2.51 -3.76 18.40
CA GLU A 156 3.19 -2.92 19.38
C GLU A 156 3.08 -1.44 18.99
N THR A 157 2.75 -0.59 19.97
CA THR A 157 2.79 0.87 19.78
C THR A 157 4.18 1.37 20.13
N ILE A 158 4.86 1.93 19.13
CA ILE A 158 6.08 2.70 19.34
C ILE A 158 5.75 4.18 19.29
N TYR A 159 6.57 5.00 19.95
CA TYR A 159 6.40 6.44 19.96
C TYR A 159 7.66 7.07 19.42
N TRP A 160 7.52 7.99 18.46
CA TRP A 160 8.61 8.87 18.07
C TRP A 160 8.57 10.14 18.93
N SER A 161 9.68 10.48 19.55
CA SER A 161 9.86 11.76 20.23
C SER A 161 10.87 12.63 19.48
N PRO A 162 10.61 13.94 19.29
CA PRO A 162 11.59 14.86 18.75
C PRO A 162 12.75 15.12 19.72
N LEU A 163 12.65 14.68 20.97
CA LEU A 163 13.72 14.78 21.95
C LEU A 163 14.68 13.61 21.78
N SER A 164 15.89 13.91 21.33
CA SER A 164 16.99 12.94 21.33
C SER A 164 17.50 12.70 22.77
N LYS A 165 18.33 11.67 22.97
CA LYS A 165 18.92 11.33 24.27
C LYS A 165 19.75 12.46 24.90
N ASP A 166 20.35 13.30 24.07
CA ASP A 166 21.08 14.49 24.50
C ASP A 166 20.14 15.67 24.82
N GLY A 167 18.83 15.52 24.68
CA GLY A 167 17.81 16.54 24.90
C GLY A 167 17.74 17.62 23.82
N THR A 168 18.31 17.37 22.64
CA THR A 168 18.10 18.22 21.46
C THR A 168 16.71 17.98 20.88
N LEU A 169 16.07 19.07 20.43
CA LEU A 169 14.73 19.03 19.84
C LEU A 169 14.82 19.04 18.32
N ALA A 170 14.38 17.96 17.69
CA ALA A 170 14.33 17.81 16.24
C ALA A 170 13.14 18.58 15.66
N LYS A 171 13.40 19.44 14.66
CA LYS A 171 12.36 20.12 13.87
C LYS A 171 11.81 19.26 12.73
N GLN A 172 12.58 18.26 12.33
CA GLN A 172 12.22 17.28 11.31
C GLN A 172 12.87 15.95 11.67
N GLY A 173 12.28 14.85 11.22
CA GLY A 173 12.82 13.51 11.36
C GLY A 173 12.33 12.59 10.25
N LYS A 174 12.99 11.46 10.12
CA LYS A 174 12.64 10.38 9.21
C LYS A 174 12.52 9.10 10.02
N VAL A 175 11.34 8.49 9.99
CA VAL A 175 11.10 7.14 10.51
C VAL A 175 11.14 6.17 9.34
N ILE A 176 11.96 5.12 9.46
CA ILE A 176 12.01 4.01 8.52
C ILE A 176 11.44 2.79 9.22
N VAL A 177 10.42 2.19 8.65
CA VAL A 177 9.83 0.93 9.12
C VAL A 177 10.13 -0.13 8.07
N SER A 178 10.87 -1.16 8.46
CA SER A 178 11.23 -2.30 7.61
C SER A 178 10.60 -3.57 8.16
N ALA A 179 9.85 -4.31 7.34
CA ALA A 179 9.38 -5.65 7.67
C ALA A 179 10.27 -6.69 6.96
N LEU A 180 10.79 -7.67 7.71
CA LEU A 180 11.72 -8.68 7.23
C LEU A 180 11.10 -10.08 7.32
N LYS A 181 11.44 -10.93 6.34
CA LYS A 181 11.13 -12.37 6.33
C LYS A 181 12.43 -13.12 6.12
N ASN A 182 12.74 -14.11 6.95
CA ASN A 182 14.01 -14.84 6.86
C ASN A 182 15.25 -13.92 6.76
N GLY A 183 15.27 -12.82 7.54
CA GLY A 183 16.34 -11.80 7.53
C GLY A 183 16.41 -10.91 6.28
N LYS A 184 15.45 -11.00 5.36
CA LYS A 184 15.40 -10.19 4.14
C LYS A 184 14.27 -9.18 4.19
N GLU A 185 14.61 -7.90 3.98
CA GLU A 185 13.61 -6.81 3.90
C GLU A 185 12.60 -7.05 2.76
N ARG A 186 11.32 -7.08 3.12
CA ARG A 186 10.17 -7.29 2.23
C ARG A 186 9.40 -6.00 2.02
N ILE A 187 9.30 -5.17 3.05
CA ILE A 187 8.62 -3.89 2.98
C ILE A 187 9.48 -2.87 3.69
N ARG A 188 9.52 -1.66 3.12
CA ARG A 188 10.18 -0.50 3.70
C ARG A 188 9.28 0.71 3.52
N ALA A 189 8.84 1.31 4.61
CA ALA A 189 8.15 2.57 4.63
C ALA A 189 9.08 3.66 5.14
N GLU A 190 9.13 4.78 4.45
CA GLU A 190 9.81 5.99 4.91
C GLU A 190 8.77 7.08 5.20
N ILE A 191 8.79 7.57 6.43
CA ILE A 191 7.86 8.56 6.96
C ILE A 191 8.67 9.80 7.32
N ALA A 192 8.39 10.91 6.66
CA ALA A 192 8.90 12.22 7.06
C ALA A 192 8.04 12.78 8.19
N ILE A 193 8.68 13.29 9.22
CA ILE A 193 8.05 14.04 10.30
C ILE A 193 8.54 15.47 10.22
N ASN A 194 7.62 16.42 10.18
CA ASN A 194 7.93 17.85 10.04
C ASN A 194 7.22 18.67 11.10
N GLN A 195 7.92 19.66 11.67
CA GLN A 195 7.32 20.61 12.58
C GLN A 195 6.47 21.63 11.81
N THR A 196 5.17 21.70 12.10
CA THR A 196 4.19 22.57 11.41
C THR A 196 3.80 23.80 12.23
N GLY A 197 4.27 23.91 13.47
CA GLY A 197 4.03 25.05 14.36
C GLY A 197 4.85 24.97 15.65
N ASN A 198 4.57 25.84 16.62
CA ASN A 198 5.24 25.78 17.93
C ASN A 198 4.95 24.43 18.61
N SER A 199 5.93 23.53 18.61
CA SER A 199 5.82 22.17 19.15
C SER A 199 4.62 21.39 18.59
N LYS A 200 4.38 21.47 17.28
CA LYS A 200 3.39 20.65 16.55
C LYS A 200 4.07 19.96 15.39
N TYR A 201 3.71 18.71 15.13
CA TYR A 201 4.34 17.88 14.11
C TYR A 201 3.28 17.26 13.19
N SER A 202 3.63 17.07 11.92
CA SER A 202 2.90 16.26 10.95
C SER A 202 3.77 15.12 10.46
N ALA A 203 3.14 14.05 9.96
CA ALA A 203 3.82 12.94 9.31
C ALA A 203 3.34 12.78 7.86
N GLU A 204 4.25 12.45 6.98
CA GLU A 204 4.01 12.21 5.56
C GLU A 204 4.75 10.95 5.12
N VAL A 205 4.05 9.98 4.53
CA VAL A 205 4.70 8.82 3.92
C VAL A 205 5.10 9.18 2.50
N TYR A 206 6.38 9.44 2.28
CA TYR A 206 6.87 9.91 0.98
C TYR A 206 7.58 8.81 0.17
N SER A 207 7.90 7.67 0.78
CA SER A 207 8.43 6.51 0.07
C SER A 207 7.93 5.21 0.69
N LEU A 208 7.40 4.33 -0.15
CA LEU A 208 7.04 2.97 0.22
C LEU A 208 7.67 2.03 -0.80
N ILE A 209 8.62 1.21 -0.37
CA ILE A 209 9.31 0.21 -1.17
C ILE A 209 8.87 -1.15 -0.65
N SER A 210 7.92 -1.79 -1.31
CA SER A 210 7.72 -3.23 -1.17
C SER A 210 8.69 -3.94 -2.13
N LYS A 211 9.46 -4.89 -1.60
CA LYS A 211 10.05 -5.98 -2.37
C LYS A 211 9.08 -7.14 -2.29
N PRO A 212 8.04 -7.19 -3.15
CA PRO A 212 7.03 -8.23 -3.05
C PRO A 212 7.68 -9.62 -3.07
N GLU A 213 7.30 -10.49 -2.12
CA GLU A 213 7.06 -11.89 -2.53
C GLU A 213 6.03 -11.80 -3.64
N LYS A 214 6.25 -12.52 -4.73
CA LYS A 214 5.27 -12.63 -5.82
C LYS A 214 3.88 -12.66 -5.20
N VAL A 215 3.08 -11.62 -5.44
CA VAL A 215 1.69 -11.58 -5.03
C VAL A 215 1.05 -12.82 -5.65
N ASN A 216 0.87 -13.84 -4.81
CA ASN A 216 0.00 -14.96 -5.10
C ASN A 216 -1.39 -14.47 -4.70
N ARG A 217 -1.92 -13.46 -5.42
CA ARG A 217 -3.37 -13.27 -5.51
C ARG A 217 -3.85 -14.61 -6.01
N GLU A 218 -4.53 -15.37 -5.16
CA GLU A 218 -5.03 -16.70 -5.45
C GLU A 218 -5.36 -16.80 -6.94
N ASN A 219 -4.69 -17.72 -7.63
CA ASN A 219 -4.87 -18.06 -9.05
C ASN A 219 -6.19 -17.50 -9.55
N LEU A 220 -6.12 -16.51 -10.46
CA LEU A 220 -7.27 -16.04 -11.24
C LEU A 220 -8.25 -17.22 -11.36
N LYS A 221 -9.45 -17.09 -10.81
CA LYS A 221 -10.31 -18.24 -10.62
C LYS A 221 -11.05 -18.53 -11.91
N PHE A 222 -10.91 -19.77 -12.39
CA PHE A 222 -11.68 -20.28 -13.51
C PHE A 222 -13.14 -20.49 -13.06
N ILE A 223 -13.97 -19.45 -13.14
CA ILE A 223 -15.37 -19.48 -12.70
C ILE A 223 -16.29 -19.42 -13.91
N ILE A 224 -17.16 -20.41 -14.01
CA ILE A 224 -18.21 -20.51 -15.01
C ILE A 224 -19.55 -20.46 -14.28
N ASP A 225 -20.51 -19.71 -14.83
CA ASP A 225 -21.87 -19.67 -14.29
C ASP A 225 -22.67 -20.95 -14.60
N THR A 226 -23.92 -20.99 -14.14
CA THR A 226 -24.82 -22.13 -14.35
C THR A 226 -25.14 -22.40 -15.82
N ASP A 227 -24.94 -21.40 -16.69
CA ASP A 227 -25.24 -21.46 -18.12
C ASP A 227 -24.00 -21.79 -18.96
N GLY A 228 -22.85 -22.03 -18.32
CA GLY A 228 -21.62 -22.41 -19.00
C GLY A 228 -20.77 -21.23 -19.48
N SER A 229 -21.09 -20.00 -19.05
CA SER A 229 -20.39 -18.78 -19.44
C SER A 229 -19.38 -18.31 -18.39
N TYR A 230 -18.22 -17.83 -18.84
CA TYR A 230 -17.20 -17.26 -17.97
C TYR A 230 -17.61 -15.87 -17.44
N THR A 231 -17.47 -15.68 -16.13
CA THR A 231 -17.94 -14.47 -15.43
C THR A 231 -16.82 -13.58 -14.86
N GLY A 232 -15.55 -13.90 -15.13
CA GLY A 232 -14.42 -13.23 -14.49
C GLY A 232 -14.29 -11.73 -14.80
N PHE A 233 -15.00 -11.21 -15.80
CA PHE A 233 -14.94 -9.80 -16.19
C PHE A 233 -16.03 -8.91 -15.55
N SER A 234 -17.00 -9.48 -14.83
CA SER A 234 -18.20 -8.74 -14.37
C SER A 234 -17.90 -7.55 -13.46
N ASN A 235 -16.75 -7.56 -12.79
CA ASN A 235 -16.37 -6.55 -11.78
C ASN A 235 -15.31 -5.57 -12.29
N LEU A 236 -15.01 -5.59 -13.60
CA LEU A 236 -14.00 -4.71 -14.19
C LEU A 236 -14.61 -3.38 -14.61
N SER A 237 -13.89 -2.30 -14.29
CA SER A 237 -14.26 -0.95 -14.71
C SER A 237 -13.97 -0.76 -16.20
N ALA A 238 -14.86 -0.05 -16.91
CA ALA A 238 -14.59 0.39 -18.28
C ALA A 238 -13.49 1.47 -18.34
N ASN A 239 -13.24 2.20 -17.25
CA ASN A 239 -12.25 3.27 -17.17
C ASN A 239 -10.95 2.83 -16.49
N TYR A 240 -10.66 1.54 -16.53
CA TYR A 240 -9.54 0.93 -15.83
C TYR A 240 -8.20 1.43 -16.39
N LYS A 241 -7.27 1.80 -15.51
CA LYS A 241 -6.01 2.49 -15.89
C LYS A 241 -4.82 1.55 -15.88
N ILE A 242 -3.77 1.93 -16.60
CA ILE A 242 -2.49 1.20 -16.65
C ILE A 242 -1.93 0.97 -15.24
N GLN A 243 -1.83 2.03 -14.41
CA GLN A 243 -1.32 1.90 -13.03
C GLN A 243 -2.17 0.97 -12.15
N GLU A 244 -3.48 0.91 -12.37
CA GLU A 244 -4.37 -0.01 -11.65
C GLU A 244 -4.08 -1.46 -12.07
N ALA A 245 -3.95 -1.71 -13.38
CA ALA A 245 -3.58 -3.03 -13.92
C ALA A 245 -2.21 -3.52 -13.43
N GLU A 246 -1.24 -2.60 -13.35
CA GLU A 246 0.09 -2.85 -12.83
C GLU A 246 0.05 -3.26 -11.35
N ASN A 247 -0.61 -2.44 -10.53
CA ASN A 247 -0.81 -2.70 -9.10
C ASN A 247 -1.62 -3.98 -8.85
N ASP A 248 -2.49 -4.33 -9.80
CA ASP A 248 -3.28 -5.55 -9.76
C ASP A 248 -2.53 -6.83 -10.17
N GLY A 249 -1.27 -6.69 -10.58
CA GLY A 249 -0.42 -7.82 -10.94
C GLY A 249 -0.83 -8.47 -12.27
N TYR A 250 -1.56 -7.77 -13.13
CA TYR A 250 -1.93 -8.26 -14.45
C TYR A 250 -0.79 -8.04 -15.44
N LEU A 251 -0.70 -8.87 -16.48
CA LEU A 251 0.17 -8.58 -17.62
C LEU A 251 -0.41 -7.38 -18.36
N VAL A 252 0.36 -6.30 -18.50
CA VAL A 252 -0.11 -5.09 -19.16
C VAL A 252 0.57 -4.94 -20.51
N THR A 253 -0.24 -4.79 -21.55
CA THR A 253 0.23 -4.48 -22.90
C THR A 253 -0.34 -3.16 -23.39
N GLN A 254 0.45 -2.36 -24.09
CA GLN A 254 0.02 -1.17 -24.80
C GLN A 254 0.46 -1.26 -26.26
N ASP A 255 -0.45 -1.07 -27.20
CA ASP A 255 -0.17 -1.10 -28.64
C ASP A 255 0.64 -2.35 -29.06
N LEU A 256 0.23 -3.51 -28.53
CA LEU A 256 0.84 -4.84 -28.72
C LEU A 256 2.18 -5.06 -27.98
N GLU A 257 2.73 -4.06 -27.31
CA GLU A 257 3.97 -4.20 -26.53
C GLU A 257 3.68 -4.47 -25.06
N VAL A 258 4.47 -5.36 -24.43
CA VAL A 258 4.38 -5.60 -22.98
C VAL A 258 5.06 -4.45 -22.23
N ILE A 259 4.30 -3.71 -21.44
CA ILE A 259 4.80 -2.55 -20.69
C ILE A 259 4.99 -2.82 -19.19
N ALA A 260 4.31 -3.81 -18.62
CA ALA A 260 4.47 -4.14 -17.21
C ALA A 260 4.18 -5.61 -16.87
N ASN A 261 4.69 -6.04 -15.71
CA ASN A 261 4.44 -7.35 -15.09
C ASN A 261 4.75 -8.57 -15.99
N LYS A 262 5.75 -8.48 -16.88
CA LYS A 262 6.19 -9.60 -17.74
C LYS A 262 6.51 -10.88 -16.95
N ASN A 263 7.00 -10.75 -15.72
CA ASN A 263 7.26 -11.87 -14.82
C ASN A 263 6.02 -12.74 -14.55
N VAL A 264 4.81 -12.18 -14.63
CA VAL A 264 3.53 -12.90 -14.46
C VAL A 264 3.31 -13.87 -15.60
N TRP A 265 3.56 -13.44 -16.85
CA TRP A 265 3.57 -14.32 -18.02
C TRP A 265 4.58 -15.46 -17.88
N ASP A 266 5.82 -15.12 -17.51
CA ASP A 266 6.90 -16.12 -17.37
C ASP A 266 6.58 -17.16 -16.28
N ASN A 267 5.87 -16.76 -15.22
CA ASN A 267 5.41 -17.68 -14.17
C ASN A 267 4.29 -18.60 -14.66
N PHE A 268 3.32 -18.07 -15.41
CA PHE A 268 2.23 -18.85 -15.99
C PHE A 268 2.73 -19.94 -16.95
N VAL A 269 3.66 -19.58 -17.85
CA VAL A 269 4.28 -20.55 -18.76
C VAL A 269 5.01 -21.64 -17.98
N LYS A 270 5.77 -21.27 -16.93
CA LYS A 270 6.45 -22.25 -16.08
C LYS A 270 5.50 -23.18 -15.34
N ALA A 271 4.39 -22.66 -14.80
CA ALA A 271 3.38 -23.44 -14.09
C ALA A 271 2.66 -24.42 -15.03
N SER A 272 2.21 -23.93 -16.20
CA SER A 272 1.55 -24.78 -17.21
C SER A 272 2.47 -25.89 -17.74
N LEU A 273 3.77 -25.63 -17.92
CA LEU A 273 4.75 -26.66 -18.29
C LEU A 273 4.90 -27.76 -17.22
N ARG A 274 4.70 -27.42 -15.94
CA ARG A 274 4.66 -28.38 -14.82
C ARG A 274 3.30 -29.05 -14.66
N LYS A 275 2.34 -28.71 -15.53
CA LYS A 275 0.95 -29.14 -15.46
C LYS A 275 0.24 -28.68 -14.18
N GLU A 276 0.68 -27.56 -13.61
CA GLU A 276 0.05 -26.93 -12.46
C GLU A 276 -1.07 -26.00 -12.94
N ASN A 277 -2.23 -26.05 -12.26
CA ASN A 277 -3.32 -25.13 -12.56
C ASN A 277 -2.85 -23.68 -12.36
N ALA A 278 -3.02 -22.86 -13.39
CA ALA A 278 -2.53 -21.50 -13.43
C ALA A 278 -3.48 -20.60 -14.23
N GLY A 279 -3.54 -19.32 -13.87
CA GLY A 279 -4.33 -18.34 -14.57
C GLY A 279 -3.65 -16.98 -14.56
N ILE A 280 -3.76 -16.26 -15.66
CA ILE A 280 -3.31 -14.87 -15.78
C ILE A 280 -4.36 -14.02 -16.47
N ARG A 281 -4.41 -12.75 -16.07
CA ARG A 281 -5.16 -11.71 -16.74
C ARG A 281 -4.20 -10.85 -17.54
N ILE A 282 -4.58 -10.57 -18.78
CA ILE A 282 -3.87 -9.73 -19.73
C ILE A 282 -4.76 -8.52 -19.99
N VAL A 283 -4.24 -7.32 -19.73
CA VAL A 283 -4.94 -6.06 -20.00
C VAL A 283 -4.30 -5.39 -21.19
N LYS A 284 -5.10 -5.13 -22.23
CA LYS A 284 -4.67 -4.58 -23.52
C LYS A 284 -5.16 -3.15 -23.65
N PHE A 285 -4.22 -2.21 -23.67
CA PHE A 285 -4.45 -0.81 -23.95
C PHE A 285 -4.10 -0.51 -25.41
N TYR A 286 -4.91 0.30 -26.07
CA TYR A 286 -4.63 0.79 -27.42
C TYR A 286 -4.78 2.30 -27.47
N THR A 287 -3.74 3.01 -27.88
CA THR A 287 -3.73 4.49 -27.90
C THR A 287 -4.73 5.06 -28.90
N GLU A 288 -5.00 4.34 -29.99
CA GLU A 288 -5.92 4.76 -31.05
C GLU A 288 -7.36 4.24 -30.87
N SER A 289 -7.63 3.45 -29.83
CA SER A 289 -8.97 2.87 -29.59
C SER A 289 -9.64 3.52 -28.39
N ALA A 290 -10.81 4.14 -28.62
CA ALA A 290 -11.63 4.71 -27.54
C ALA A 290 -12.25 3.63 -26.63
N ASP A 291 -12.32 2.39 -27.10
CA ASP A 291 -12.94 1.25 -26.40
C ASP A 291 -11.94 0.46 -25.53
N SER A 292 -10.71 0.98 -25.40
CA SER A 292 -9.67 0.47 -24.51
C SER A 292 -9.96 0.81 -23.03
N PRO A 293 -9.69 -0.09 -22.05
CA PRO A 293 -8.94 -1.33 -22.18
C PRO A 293 -9.78 -2.58 -22.47
N TYR A 294 -9.13 -3.57 -23.07
CA TYR A 294 -9.66 -4.93 -23.23
C TYR A 294 -9.01 -5.90 -22.26
N PHE A 295 -9.75 -6.91 -21.81
CA PHE A 295 -9.27 -7.92 -20.87
C PHE A 295 -9.30 -9.29 -21.53
N SER A 296 -8.23 -10.04 -21.33
CA SER A 296 -8.19 -11.45 -21.69
C SER A 296 -7.72 -12.28 -20.50
N ASP A 297 -8.44 -13.35 -20.20
CA ASP A 297 -8.10 -14.28 -19.12
C ASP A 297 -7.65 -15.60 -19.72
N LEU A 298 -6.40 -15.97 -19.45
CA LEU A 298 -5.76 -17.18 -19.95
C LEU A 298 -5.54 -18.14 -18.79
N PHE A 299 -6.01 -19.37 -18.98
CA PHE A 299 -5.91 -20.42 -17.98
C PHE A 299 -5.21 -21.65 -18.55
N TYR A 300 -4.49 -22.35 -17.66
CA TYR A 300 -4.18 -23.76 -17.80
C TYR A 300 -4.87 -24.47 -16.65
N ASN A 301 -5.83 -25.33 -16.96
CA ASN A 301 -6.61 -26.06 -15.96
C ASN A 301 -7.00 -27.44 -16.50
N ASP A 302 -6.97 -28.46 -15.66
CA ASP A 302 -7.35 -29.83 -16.02
C ASP A 302 -6.65 -30.38 -17.28
N GLY A 303 -5.41 -29.95 -17.53
CA GLY A 303 -4.61 -30.38 -18.68
C GLY A 303 -4.84 -29.60 -19.97
N TYR A 304 -5.73 -28.61 -19.98
CA TYR A 304 -6.08 -27.81 -21.16
C TYR A 304 -5.86 -26.32 -20.92
N PHE A 305 -5.65 -25.59 -22.01
CA PHE A 305 -5.66 -24.15 -22.06
C PHE A 305 -7.05 -23.61 -22.40
N TYR A 306 -7.40 -22.48 -21.80
CA TYR A 306 -8.65 -21.76 -22.05
C TYR A 306 -8.37 -20.26 -22.15
N LEU A 307 -8.97 -19.58 -23.11
CA LEU A 307 -8.90 -18.13 -23.25
C LEU A 307 -10.31 -17.55 -23.27
N PHE A 308 -10.50 -16.51 -22.46
CA PHE A 308 -11.70 -15.68 -22.49
C PHE A 308 -11.29 -14.25 -22.82
N ASP A 309 -12.13 -13.56 -23.59
CA ASP A 309 -11.87 -12.19 -24.06
C ASP A 309 -13.08 -11.33 -23.77
N SER A 310 -12.92 -10.23 -23.04
CA SER A 310 -14.02 -9.36 -22.62
C SER A 310 -14.78 -8.72 -23.79
N SER A 311 -14.18 -8.64 -24.98
CA SER A 311 -14.83 -8.14 -26.21
C SER A 311 -15.64 -9.23 -26.94
N SER A 312 -15.45 -10.50 -26.60
CA SER A 312 -16.16 -11.60 -27.24
C SER A 312 -17.63 -11.64 -26.82
N LYS A 313 -18.52 -11.79 -27.80
CA LYS A 313 -19.97 -12.01 -27.57
C LYS A 313 -20.26 -13.36 -26.90
N SER A 314 -19.32 -14.30 -26.97
CA SER A 314 -19.44 -15.64 -26.41
C SER A 314 -18.30 -15.89 -25.44
N GLN A 315 -18.66 -16.24 -24.20
CA GLN A 315 -17.73 -16.59 -23.12
C GLN A 315 -17.72 -18.10 -22.84
N VAL A 316 -17.97 -18.89 -23.89
CA VAL A 316 -18.07 -20.35 -23.79
C VAL A 316 -16.68 -20.97 -23.60
N LYS A 317 -16.61 -21.90 -22.66
CA LYS A 317 -15.39 -22.70 -22.40
C LYS A 317 -15.00 -23.53 -23.63
N GLN A 318 -13.83 -23.24 -24.20
CA GLN A 318 -13.24 -24.03 -25.29
C GLN A 318 -11.84 -24.54 -24.92
N PRO A 319 -11.62 -25.87 -24.84
CA PRO A 319 -10.32 -26.44 -24.46
C PRO A 319 -9.34 -26.47 -25.64
N TYR A 320 -8.08 -26.14 -25.34
CA TYR A 320 -6.94 -26.26 -26.25
C TYR A 320 -5.80 -27.05 -25.62
N LEU A 321 -5.10 -27.89 -26.40
CA LEU A 321 -3.99 -28.72 -25.92
C LEU A 321 -2.67 -27.97 -25.82
N TYR A 322 -2.45 -26.98 -26.70
CA TYR A 322 -1.17 -26.33 -26.85
C TYR A 322 -1.27 -24.81 -26.73
N LEU A 323 -0.32 -24.22 -26.01
CA LEU A 323 0.04 -22.80 -26.08
C LEU A 323 1.32 -22.70 -26.92
N LYS A 324 1.23 -22.15 -28.13
CA LYS A 324 2.35 -22.06 -29.07
C LYS A 324 2.77 -20.61 -29.28
N THR A 325 4.08 -20.37 -29.22
CA THR A 325 4.70 -19.19 -29.82
C THR A 325 5.06 -19.52 -31.26
N LEU A 326 4.51 -18.74 -32.19
CA LEU A 326 4.73 -18.88 -33.62
C LEU A 326 5.46 -17.63 -34.10
N GLU A 327 6.52 -17.80 -34.88
CA GLU A 327 7.34 -16.70 -35.42
C GLU A 327 7.37 -16.81 -36.94
N GLY A 328 7.44 -15.67 -37.62
CA GLY A 328 7.50 -15.59 -39.07
C GLY A 328 7.73 -14.16 -39.52
N ARG A 329 7.42 -13.88 -40.79
CA ARG A 329 7.55 -12.54 -41.36
C ARG A 329 6.22 -12.06 -41.92
N PHE A 330 5.83 -10.84 -41.59
CA PHE A 330 4.57 -10.25 -42.03
C PHE A 330 4.69 -8.75 -42.29
N GLY A 331 3.76 -8.22 -43.09
CA GLY A 331 3.68 -6.79 -43.44
C GLY A 331 4.40 -6.40 -44.74
N ASP A 332 4.27 -5.12 -45.10
CA ASP A 332 4.96 -4.49 -46.23
C ASP A 332 5.65 -3.18 -45.75
N PRO A 333 6.99 -3.13 -45.64
CA PRO A 333 7.93 -4.21 -45.92
C PRO A 333 7.82 -5.36 -44.90
N LEU A 334 8.25 -6.57 -45.31
CA LEU A 334 8.25 -7.76 -44.44
C LEU A 334 9.12 -7.56 -43.20
N ARG A 335 8.50 -7.60 -42.03
CA ARG A 335 9.14 -7.51 -40.71
C ARG A 335 9.04 -8.85 -39.99
N ASP A 336 9.99 -9.11 -39.11
CA ASP A 336 9.87 -10.22 -38.17
C ASP A 336 8.67 -9.97 -37.27
N SER A 337 7.86 -11.00 -37.04
CA SER A 337 6.62 -10.91 -36.28
C SER A 337 6.33 -12.23 -35.60
N GLY A 338 5.53 -12.17 -34.53
CA GLY A 338 5.11 -13.37 -33.84
C GLY A 338 3.65 -13.32 -33.37
N ALA A 339 3.15 -14.50 -33.03
CA ALA A 339 1.86 -14.66 -32.39
C ALA A 339 1.95 -15.76 -31.33
N ILE A 340 1.28 -15.54 -30.21
CA ILE A 340 1.04 -16.57 -29.20
C ILE A 340 -0.39 -17.06 -29.36
N VAL A 341 -0.57 -18.36 -29.58
CA VAL A 341 -1.86 -18.95 -29.91
C VAL A 341 -2.18 -20.17 -29.05
N LEU A 342 -3.47 -20.38 -28.80
CA LEU A 342 -4.01 -21.65 -28.34
C LEU A 342 -4.45 -22.49 -29.53
N THR A 343 -4.05 -23.76 -29.57
CA THR A 343 -4.40 -24.68 -30.66
C THR A 343 -4.45 -26.14 -30.20
N ASN A 344 -5.20 -26.96 -30.93
CA ASN A 344 -5.16 -28.42 -30.81
C ASN A 344 -4.24 -29.07 -31.85
N ASP A 345 -3.65 -28.27 -32.73
CA ASP A 345 -2.80 -28.71 -33.83
C ASP A 345 -1.33 -28.38 -33.56
N ALA A 346 -0.55 -29.44 -33.33
CA ALA A 346 0.89 -29.32 -33.10
C ALA A 346 1.65 -28.81 -34.34
N ALA A 347 1.10 -28.95 -35.55
CA ALA A 347 1.70 -28.54 -36.81
C ALA A 347 1.35 -27.10 -37.22
N LEU A 348 0.46 -26.40 -36.50
CA LEU A 348 0.07 -25.03 -36.83
C LEU A 348 1.29 -24.09 -36.89
N THR A 349 1.40 -23.31 -37.97
CA THR A 349 2.49 -22.35 -38.23
C THR A 349 2.00 -20.90 -38.23
N PHE A 350 2.94 -19.95 -38.13
CA PHE A 350 2.63 -18.52 -38.19
C PHE A 350 1.95 -18.15 -39.52
N ASP A 351 2.46 -18.63 -40.65
CA ASP A 351 1.87 -18.37 -41.98
C ASP A 351 0.44 -18.88 -42.10
N MET A 352 0.12 -20.03 -41.51
CA MET A 352 -1.25 -20.54 -41.46
C MET A 352 -2.16 -19.61 -40.65
N VAL A 353 -1.70 -19.16 -39.48
CA VAL A 353 -2.44 -18.18 -38.66
C VAL A 353 -2.66 -16.88 -39.44
N MET A 354 -1.62 -16.28 -40.01
CA MET A 354 -1.76 -15.02 -40.75
C MET A 354 -2.64 -15.19 -42.00
N LYS A 355 -2.50 -16.31 -42.72
CA LYS A 355 -3.38 -16.63 -43.85
C LYS A 355 -4.84 -16.70 -43.41
N SER A 356 -5.15 -17.28 -42.25
CA SER A 356 -6.53 -17.38 -41.77
C SER A 356 -7.15 -16.02 -41.39
N ILE A 357 -6.33 -15.05 -40.96
CA ILE A 357 -6.79 -13.71 -40.58
C ILE A 357 -7.01 -12.84 -41.83
N TYR A 358 -6.11 -12.91 -42.80
CA TYR A 358 -6.10 -12.00 -43.95
C TYR A 358 -6.67 -12.60 -45.25
N SER A 359 -6.90 -13.92 -45.31
CA SER A 359 -7.51 -14.55 -46.48
C SER A 359 -9.03 -14.43 -46.43
N SER A 360 -9.59 -13.77 -47.45
CA SER A 360 -11.05 -13.79 -47.70
C SER A 360 -11.52 -15.11 -48.34
N ASN A 361 -10.60 -16.02 -48.71
CA ASN A 361 -10.95 -17.28 -49.38
C ASN A 361 -11.17 -18.40 -48.37
N LEU A 362 -12.45 -18.66 -48.05
CA LEU A 362 -12.87 -19.70 -47.12
C LEU A 362 -12.32 -21.09 -47.47
N ASN A 363 -12.18 -21.43 -48.76
CA ASN A 363 -11.64 -22.74 -49.16
C ASN A 363 -10.15 -22.87 -48.80
N SER A 364 -9.42 -21.76 -48.73
CA SER A 364 -7.99 -21.76 -48.43
C SER A 364 -7.67 -21.85 -46.93
N ILE A 365 -8.69 -21.72 -46.07
CA ILE A 365 -8.60 -21.73 -44.61
C ILE A 365 -9.38 -22.89 -43.96
N LYS A 366 -10.21 -23.63 -44.72
CA LYS A 366 -11.00 -24.77 -44.23
C LYS A 366 -10.15 -25.88 -43.60
N ASP A 367 -8.92 -26.05 -44.08
CA ASP A 367 -8.00 -27.09 -43.60
C ASP A 367 -7.15 -26.59 -42.42
N ILE A 368 -7.31 -25.33 -42.00
CA ILE A 368 -6.58 -24.77 -40.86
C ILE A 368 -7.35 -25.13 -39.59
N SER A 369 -6.70 -25.91 -38.73
CA SER A 369 -7.22 -26.30 -37.43
C SER A 369 -7.64 -25.08 -36.60
N PRO A 370 -8.75 -25.15 -35.84
CA PRO A 370 -9.18 -24.04 -34.99
C PRO A 370 -8.10 -23.61 -33.99
N PHE A 371 -7.94 -22.31 -33.83
CA PHE A 371 -7.01 -21.71 -32.89
C PHE A 371 -7.59 -20.40 -32.33
N GLN A 372 -6.99 -19.89 -31.26
CA GLN A 372 -7.28 -18.59 -30.68
C GLN A 372 -5.99 -17.80 -30.47
N ILE A 373 -5.99 -16.51 -30.80
CA ILE A 373 -4.83 -15.64 -30.61
C ILE A 373 -4.89 -15.07 -29.19
N VAL A 374 -3.83 -15.31 -28.42
CA VAL A 374 -3.66 -14.71 -27.09
C VAL A 374 -3.13 -13.28 -27.23
N MET A 375 -2.03 -13.12 -27.98
CA MET A 375 -1.39 -11.83 -28.28
C MET A 375 -0.49 -11.93 -29.52
N PHE A 376 -0.27 -10.79 -30.18
CA PHE A 376 0.81 -10.62 -31.15
C PHE A 376 2.12 -10.24 -30.45
N LYS A 377 3.24 -10.45 -31.13
CA LYS A 377 4.60 -10.14 -30.66
C LYS A 377 5.39 -9.42 -31.75
#